data_AF-A0A6A2WKR2-F1
#
_entry.id   AF-A0A6A2WKR2-F1
#
_cell.length_a   1.000
_cell.length_b   1.000
_cell.length_c   1.000
_cell.angle_alpha   90.00
_cell.angle_beta   90.00
_cell.angle_gamma   90.00
#
_symmetry.space_group_name_H-M   'P 1'
#
loop_
_entity.id
_entity.type
_entity.pdbx_description
1 polymer ?
#
loop_
_entity_poly.entity_id
_entity_poly.type
_entity_poly.pdbx_seq_one_letter_code
_entity_poly.pdbx_strand_id
1 'polypeptide(L)'
;MGRSVMSIGLLVLGCLVCSAAACEPTEPGTGENNVQARLVDFMPNQNNWNYPDYAACIDLDGNKPIEWRQRYGWASFCGRVGPRGRNSCGCCIKVTNSETGESVTVRVIHTCGGEAMD
;
A
#
# COMPACT_ATOMS: atom_id res chain seq x y z
N MET A 1 33.37 11.74 -46.44
CA MET A 1 33.10 13.00 -45.70
C MET A 1 32.05 12.67 -44.64
N GLY A 2 32.27 12.66 -43.33
CA GLY A 2 33.12 13.51 -42.52
C GLY A 2 32.31 14.71 -42.00
N ARG A 3 31.47 14.51 -40.95
CA ARG A 3 31.13 15.56 -39.98
C ARG A 3 31.00 14.91 -38.61
N SER A 4 31.73 15.52 -37.69
CA SER A 4 32.08 15.05 -36.36
C SER A 4 31.21 15.75 -35.30
N VAL A 5 31.05 15.08 -34.15
CA VAL A 5 30.73 15.54 -32.79
C VAL A 5 29.39 16.29 -32.52
N MET A 6 28.55 15.70 -31.64
CA MET A 6 28.29 16.26 -30.32
C MET A 6 27.73 15.18 -29.37
N SER A 7 28.61 14.69 -28.49
CA SER A 7 28.25 13.91 -27.31
C SER A 7 27.55 14.86 -26.33
N ILE A 8 26.26 14.67 -26.10
CA ILE A 8 25.52 15.31 -25.02
C ILE A 8 25.25 14.21 -24.00
N GLY A 9 26.19 14.07 -23.06
CA GLY A 9 25.99 13.30 -21.86
C GLY A 9 24.88 13.95 -21.03
N LEU A 10 23.71 13.32 -20.99
CA LEU A 10 22.65 13.67 -20.06
C LEU A 10 22.84 12.84 -18.78
N LEU A 11 23.78 13.28 -17.95
CA LEU A 11 23.92 12.86 -16.56
C LEU A 11 23.11 13.83 -15.69
N VAL A 12 21.85 13.47 -15.44
CA VAL A 12 21.05 13.91 -14.28
C VAL A 12 20.32 12.63 -13.84
N LEU A 13 20.93 11.79 -13.01
CA LEU A 13 20.86 11.87 -11.55
C LEU A 13 19.53 12.42 -11.05
N GLY A 14 18.52 11.55 -11.10
CA GLY A 14 17.28 11.70 -10.38
C GLY A 14 16.64 10.34 -10.27
N CYS A 15 16.90 9.64 -9.17
CA CYS A 15 16.01 8.58 -8.68
C CYS A 15 14.61 9.18 -8.51
N LEU A 16 13.85 9.28 -9.60
CA LEU A 16 12.43 9.54 -9.52
C LEU A 16 11.68 8.20 -9.42
N VAL A 17 12.18 7.28 -8.58
CA VAL A 17 11.35 6.23 -7.99
C VAL A 17 10.69 6.79 -6.74
N CYS A 18 9.97 7.90 -6.92
CA CYS A 18 8.82 8.21 -6.10
C CYS A 18 7.59 7.75 -6.88
N SER A 19 7.55 6.47 -7.24
CA SER A 19 6.25 5.83 -7.44
C SER A 19 5.63 5.84 -6.06
N ALA A 20 4.84 6.88 -5.76
CA ALA A 20 3.77 6.74 -4.81
C ALA A 20 3.12 5.42 -5.17
N ALA A 21 3.22 4.42 -4.31
CA ALA A 21 2.53 3.15 -4.46
C ALA A 21 1.03 3.43 -4.31
N ALA A 22 0.47 4.17 -5.26
CA ALA A 22 -0.93 4.11 -5.57
C ALA A 22 -1.20 2.64 -5.91
N CYS A 23 -2.39 2.16 -5.57
CA CYS A 23 -2.85 0.79 -5.83
C CYS A 23 -3.01 0.48 -7.33
N GLU A 24 -2.17 1.08 -8.18
CA GLU A 24 -2.11 0.76 -9.58
C GLU A 24 -1.67 -0.70 -9.72
N PRO A 25 -2.26 -1.44 -10.66
CA PRO A 25 -1.93 -2.83 -10.87
C PRO A 25 -0.49 -2.94 -11.39
N THR A 26 0.46 -3.09 -10.47
CA THR A 26 1.79 -3.63 -10.75
C THR A 26 1.74 -5.16 -10.75
N GLU A 27 2.76 -5.77 -11.37
CA GLU A 27 3.06 -7.20 -11.23
C GLU A 27 2.89 -7.64 -9.76
N PRO A 28 2.22 -8.77 -9.47
CA PRO A 28 2.09 -9.26 -8.10
C PRO A 28 3.48 -9.37 -7.46
N GLY A 29 3.72 -8.61 -6.38
CA GLY A 29 4.92 -8.77 -5.57
C GLY A 29 4.98 -10.15 -4.91
N THR A 30 6.11 -10.48 -4.30
CA THR A 30 6.19 -11.66 -3.42
C THR A 30 5.15 -11.52 -2.30
N GLY A 31 4.24 -12.49 -2.17
CA GLY A 31 3.22 -12.54 -1.13
C GLY A 31 3.49 -13.59 -0.06
N GLU A 32 2.69 -13.60 0.99
CA GLU A 32 2.67 -14.65 2.01
C GLU A 32 1.49 -15.58 1.81
N ASN A 33 1.67 -16.86 2.13
CA ASN A 33 0.62 -17.87 2.11
C ASN A 33 0.43 -18.42 3.52
N ASN A 34 -0.75 -19.00 3.78
CA ASN A 34 -1.07 -19.61 5.08
C ASN A 34 -0.91 -18.62 6.25
N VAL A 35 -1.31 -17.37 6.00
CA VAL A 35 -1.35 -16.32 7.01
C VAL A 35 -2.72 -16.27 7.67
N GLN A 36 -2.74 -15.97 8.96
CA GLN A 36 -3.97 -15.70 9.67
C GLN A 36 -4.34 -14.22 9.49
N ALA A 37 -5.59 -13.99 9.08
CA ALA A 37 -6.21 -12.68 9.02
C ALA A 37 -7.41 -12.67 9.97
N ARG A 38 -7.53 -11.63 10.78
CA ARG A 38 -8.68 -11.41 11.65
C ARG A 38 -9.48 -10.23 11.12
N LEU A 39 -10.78 -10.20 11.41
CA LEU A 39 -11.61 -9.05 11.09
C LEU A 39 -11.46 -7.96 12.17
N VAL A 40 -11.01 -6.78 11.77
CA VAL A 40 -11.16 -5.55 12.56
C VAL A 40 -12.02 -4.54 11.80
N ASP A 41 -13.06 -4.02 12.45
CA ASP A 41 -13.89 -2.97 11.87
C ASP A 41 -13.37 -1.58 12.27
N PHE A 42 -12.78 -0.87 11.32
CA PHE A 42 -12.35 0.52 11.48
C PHE A 42 -13.51 1.53 11.38
N MET A 43 -14.74 1.06 11.15
CA MET A 43 -15.95 1.86 10.99
C MET A 43 -15.80 3.01 9.97
N PRO A 44 -15.22 2.77 8.77
CA PRO A 44 -14.89 3.84 7.82
C PRO A 44 -16.14 4.63 7.40
N ASN A 45 -17.26 3.96 7.14
CA ASN A 45 -18.50 4.66 6.74
C ASN A 45 -19.06 5.55 7.85
N GLN A 46 -18.95 5.12 9.10
CA GLN A 46 -19.47 5.88 10.25
C GLN A 46 -18.56 7.08 10.56
N ASN A 47 -17.26 6.98 10.29
CA ASN A 47 -16.29 8.04 10.52
C ASN A 47 -15.98 8.88 9.26
N ASN A 48 -16.87 8.88 8.24
CA ASN A 48 -16.65 9.61 6.98
C ASN A 48 -15.29 9.31 6.32
N TRP A 49 -14.84 8.05 6.46
CA TRP A 49 -13.54 7.54 6.03
C TRP A 49 -12.35 8.30 6.60
N ASN A 50 -12.52 9.02 7.70
CA ASN A 50 -11.42 9.63 8.43
C ASN A 50 -10.65 8.54 9.18
N TYR A 51 -9.32 8.63 9.12
CA TYR A 51 -8.46 7.68 9.81
C TYR A 51 -8.73 7.79 11.32
N PRO A 52 -8.89 6.67 12.04
CA PRO A 52 -8.94 6.70 13.50
C PRO A 52 -7.63 7.27 14.07
N ASP A 53 -7.69 7.95 15.22
CA ASP A 53 -6.50 8.58 15.82
C ASP A 53 -5.40 7.57 16.18
N TYR A 54 -5.76 6.31 16.40
CA TYR A 54 -4.80 5.23 16.66
C TYR A 54 -4.21 4.61 15.38
N ALA A 55 -4.69 4.98 14.19
CA ALA A 55 -4.19 4.46 12.93
C ALA A 55 -2.72 4.90 12.73
N ALA A 56 -1.79 3.95 12.59
CA ALA A 56 -0.37 4.25 12.52
C ALA A 56 0.01 5.10 11.30
N CYS A 57 -0.86 5.13 10.28
CA CYS A 57 -0.66 5.85 9.03
C CYS A 57 -1.39 7.20 8.97
N ILE A 58 -2.06 7.65 10.03
CA ILE A 58 -2.87 8.89 10.01
C ILE A 58 -2.08 10.12 9.57
N ASP A 59 -0.87 10.31 10.10
CA ASP A 59 -0.01 11.46 9.76
C ASP A 59 0.42 11.49 8.28
N LEU A 60 0.47 10.32 7.62
CA LEU A 60 0.96 10.19 6.25
C LEU A 60 -0.17 10.22 5.22
N ASP A 61 -1.27 9.56 5.53
CA ASP A 61 -2.35 9.30 4.58
C ASP A 61 -3.70 9.92 4.98
N GLY A 62 -3.86 10.35 6.23
CA GLY A 62 -5.14 10.84 6.77
C GLY A 62 -5.69 12.07 6.04
N ASN A 63 -4.81 12.91 5.48
CA ASN A 63 -5.18 14.11 4.73
C ASN A 63 -5.39 13.87 3.23
N LYS A 64 -5.31 12.62 2.76
CA LYS A 64 -5.55 12.34 1.33
C LYS A 64 -7.03 12.55 0.96
N PRO A 65 -7.31 12.88 -0.32
CA PRO A 65 -8.67 13.09 -0.81
C PRO A 65 -9.61 11.95 -0.45
N ILE A 66 -10.89 12.26 -0.23
CA ILE A 66 -11.89 11.28 0.20
C ILE A 66 -12.01 10.12 -0.80
N GLU A 67 -11.90 10.42 -2.10
CA GLU A 67 -11.94 9.45 -3.18
C GLU A 67 -10.78 8.45 -3.09
N TRP A 68 -9.61 8.89 -2.62
CA TRP A 68 -8.45 8.02 -2.41
C TRP A 68 -8.65 7.09 -1.20
N ARG A 69 -9.24 7.62 -0.12
CA ARG A 69 -9.52 6.89 1.12
C ARG A 69 -10.61 5.83 0.93
N GLN A 70 -11.61 6.15 0.11
CA GLN A 70 -12.76 5.29 -0.20
C GLN A 70 -12.50 4.22 -1.25
N ARG A 71 -11.38 4.30 -1.97
CA ARG A 71 -11.14 3.45 -3.14
C ARG A 71 -11.04 1.95 -2.82
N TYR A 72 -10.57 1.60 -1.63
CA TYR A 72 -10.37 0.22 -1.18
C TYR A 72 -10.76 0.08 0.28
N GLY A 73 -11.12 -1.14 0.69
CA GLY A 73 -11.31 -1.47 2.10
C GLY A 73 -10.02 -1.25 2.90
N TRP A 74 -10.15 -1.05 4.21
CA TRP A 74 -9.03 -0.77 5.10
C TRP A 74 -8.58 -2.04 5.84
N ALA A 75 -7.27 -2.14 6.08
CA ALA A 75 -6.67 -3.24 6.80
C ALA A 75 -5.45 -2.76 7.61
N SER A 76 -5.08 -3.55 8.61
CA SER A 76 -3.73 -3.52 9.19
C SER A 76 -2.82 -4.52 8.50
N PHE A 77 -1.52 -4.23 8.49
CA PHE A 77 -0.52 -5.16 7.98
C PHE A 77 0.72 -5.23 8.87
N CYS A 78 1.16 -6.46 9.15
CA CYS A 78 2.43 -6.75 9.83
C CYS A 78 3.02 -8.10 9.39
N GLY A 79 2.64 -8.56 8.18
CA GLY A 79 3.20 -9.75 7.54
C GLY A 79 4.72 -9.69 7.36
N ARG A 80 5.34 -10.85 7.10
CA ARG A 80 6.80 -10.96 7.03
C ARG A 80 7.38 -10.70 5.63
N VAL A 81 6.56 -10.63 4.60
CA VAL A 81 6.98 -10.33 3.23
C VAL A 81 6.35 -9.02 2.78
N GLY A 82 7.19 -8.10 2.29
CA GLY A 82 6.77 -6.76 1.87
C GLY A 82 7.20 -5.65 2.84
N PRO A 83 6.79 -4.39 2.55
CA PRO A 83 7.08 -3.25 3.40
C PRO A 83 6.41 -3.41 4.77
N ARG A 84 7.04 -2.90 5.82
CA ARG A 84 6.54 -3.01 7.19
C ARG A 84 6.49 -1.67 7.90
N GLY A 85 5.68 -1.62 8.94
CA GLY A 85 5.59 -0.46 9.80
C GLY A 85 5.08 0.76 9.02
N ARG A 86 5.73 1.91 9.21
CA ARG A 86 5.35 3.14 8.53
C ARG A 86 5.56 3.10 7.01
N ASN A 87 6.42 2.21 6.51
CA ASN A 87 6.66 2.05 5.07
C ASN A 87 5.54 1.30 4.35
N SER A 88 4.65 0.60 5.07
CA SER A 88 3.48 -0.04 4.46
C SER A 88 2.28 0.89 4.35
N CYS A 89 2.33 2.09 4.93
CA CYS A 89 1.22 3.04 4.88
C CYS A 89 0.81 3.38 3.45
N GLY A 90 -0.48 3.23 3.16
CA GLY A 90 -1.05 3.54 1.86
C GLY A 90 -0.78 2.48 0.79
N CYS A 91 0.07 1.47 1.07
CA CYS A 91 0.23 0.30 0.21
C CYS A 91 -1.05 -0.51 0.12
N CYS A 92 -1.13 -1.34 -0.92
CA CYS A 92 -2.33 -2.07 -1.27
C CYS A 92 -1.99 -3.55 -1.41
N ILE A 93 -2.84 -4.39 -0.85
CA ILE A 93 -2.59 -5.81 -0.73
C ILE A 93 -3.79 -6.56 -1.31
N LYS A 94 -3.50 -7.49 -2.22
CA LYS A 94 -4.50 -8.44 -2.70
C LYS A 94 -4.60 -9.58 -1.69
N VAL A 95 -5.72 -9.66 -1.00
CA VAL A 95 -6.01 -10.74 -0.05
C VAL A 95 -6.84 -11.78 -0.79
N THR A 96 -6.42 -13.04 -0.72
CA THR A 96 -7.13 -14.17 -1.32
C THR A 96 -7.56 -15.11 -0.21
N ASN A 97 -8.86 -15.40 -0.12
CA ASN A 97 -9.35 -16.44 0.77
C ASN A 97 -8.88 -17.79 0.23
N SER A 98 -8.06 -18.51 0.99
CA SER A 98 -7.49 -19.79 0.56
C SER A 98 -8.50 -20.92 0.47
N GLU A 99 -9.64 -20.81 1.16
CA GLU A 99 -10.72 -21.80 1.13
C GLU A 99 -11.61 -21.60 -0.11
N THR A 100 -12.00 -20.35 -0.41
CA THR A 100 -12.96 -20.05 -1.48
C THR A 100 -12.31 -19.58 -2.80
N GLY A 101 -11.07 -19.12 -2.76
CA GLY A 101 -10.36 -18.51 -3.90
C GLY A 101 -10.76 -17.06 -4.20
N GLU A 102 -11.73 -16.50 -3.48
CA GLU A 102 -12.17 -15.12 -3.67
C GLU A 102 -11.08 -14.13 -3.26
N SER A 103 -10.98 -13.01 -3.98
CA SER A 103 -9.95 -12.00 -3.74
C SER A 103 -10.52 -10.60 -3.59
N VAL A 104 -9.92 -9.82 -2.70
CA VAL A 104 -10.19 -8.38 -2.54
C VAL A 104 -8.87 -7.62 -2.48
N THR A 105 -8.90 -6.34 -2.87
CA THR A 105 -7.77 -5.43 -2.65
C THR A 105 -8.11 -4.51 -1.50
N VAL A 106 -7.22 -4.46 -0.51
CA VAL A 106 -7.33 -3.59 0.67
C VAL A 106 -6.15 -2.64 0.74
N ARG A 107 -6.33 -1.53 1.45
CA ARG A 107 -5.31 -0.54 1.74
C ARG A 107 -4.85 -0.67 3.19
N VAL A 108 -3.55 -0.63 3.39
CA VAL A 108 -2.94 -0.61 4.73
C VAL A 108 -3.07 0.77 5.34
N ILE A 109 -3.74 0.84 6.50
CA ILE A 109 -3.94 2.09 7.26
C ILE A 109 -3.34 2.03 8.67
N HIS A 110 -2.98 0.83 9.14
CA HIS A 110 -2.47 0.59 10.47
C HIS A 110 -1.47 -0.58 10.45
N THR A 111 -0.70 -0.72 11.52
CA THR A 111 0.29 -1.79 11.70
C THR A 111 -0.16 -2.67 12.85
N CYS A 112 -0.30 -3.98 12.63
CA CYS A 112 -0.66 -4.92 13.69
C CYS A 112 0.57 -5.42 14.48
N GLY A 113 0.33 -6.08 15.61
CA GLY A 113 1.38 -6.64 16.48
C GLY A 113 1.25 -8.14 16.77
N GLY A 114 0.26 -8.83 16.19
CA GLY A 114 -0.06 -10.23 16.49
C GLY A 114 -0.15 -11.09 15.24
N GLU A 115 -1.28 -11.02 14.54
CA GLU A 115 -1.55 -11.73 13.29
C GLU A 115 -0.98 -11.00 12.08
N ALA A 116 -0.80 -11.66 10.93
CA ALA A 116 -0.21 -10.99 9.76
C ALA A 116 -1.07 -9.83 9.21
N MET A 117 -2.40 -9.95 9.34
CA MET A 117 -3.39 -8.98 8.87
C MET A 117 -4.57 -8.88 9.83
N ASP A 118 -5.13 -7.68 9.95
CA ASP A 118 -6.37 -7.36 10.69
C ASP A 118 -7.30 -6.48 9.84
#